data_AF-A0A9Q0QMV6-F1
#
_entry.id   AF-A0A9Q0QMV6-F1
#
_cell.length_a   1.000
_cell.length_b   1.000
_cell.length_c   1.000
_cell.angle_alpha   90.00
_cell.angle_beta   90.00
_cell.angle_gamma   90.00
#
_symmetry.space_group_name_H-M   'P 1'
#
loop_
_entity.id
_entity.type
_entity.pdbx_description
1 polymer ?
#
loop_
_entity_poly.entity_id
_entity_poly.type
_entity_poly.pdbx_seq_one_letter_code
_entity_poly.pdbx_strand_id
1 'polypeptide(L)'
;MAMESNCLFDILDPQVGKEGKKEDVVMVANLARSCLRLNGKERPPMKEVTMVLERIQKSENLIVQREIEYDRKEVMGAPWDATSTSTICSFGISASSSLHEKPLLHTY
;
A
#
# COMPACT_ATOMS: atom_id res chain seq x y z
N MET A 1 9.26 17.18 -18.68
CA MET A 1 9.47 18.63 -18.83
C MET A 1 9.41 19.37 -17.50
N ALA A 2 8.28 19.40 -16.76
CA ALA A 2 8.20 20.15 -15.48
C ALA A 2 9.24 19.76 -14.41
N MET A 3 9.55 18.46 -14.32
CA MET A 3 10.60 17.94 -13.43
C MET A 3 12.03 18.23 -13.91
N GLU A 4 12.25 18.45 -15.22
CA GLU A 4 13.56 18.83 -15.77
C GLU A 4 13.82 20.34 -15.68
N SER A 5 12.77 21.17 -15.60
CA SER A 5 12.86 22.63 -15.65
C SER A 5 12.72 23.33 -14.29
N ASN A 6 12.82 22.61 -13.17
CA ASN A 6 12.60 23.13 -11.81
C ASN A 6 11.21 23.77 -11.56
N CYS A 7 10.26 23.59 -12.47
CA CYS A 7 8.91 24.16 -12.39
C CYS A 7 7.92 23.29 -11.61
N LEU A 8 8.42 22.39 -10.74
CA LEU A 8 7.55 21.46 -10.01
C LEU A 8 6.46 22.22 -9.25
N PHE A 9 6.85 23.24 -8.49
CA PHE A 9 5.94 23.99 -7.63
C PHE A 9 4.93 24.87 -8.39
N ASP A 10 5.16 25.12 -9.68
CA ASP A 10 4.25 25.90 -10.53
C ASP A 10 3.05 25.08 -11.01
N ILE A 11 3.16 23.75 -10.97
CA ILE A 11 2.13 22.81 -11.45
C ILE A 11 1.48 21.99 -10.33
N LEU A 12 1.95 22.14 -9.09
CA LEU A 12 1.37 21.44 -7.96
C LEU A 12 -0.05 21.93 -7.71
N ASP A 13 -0.89 21.01 -7.24
CA ASP A 13 -2.14 21.43 -6.64
C ASP A 13 -1.85 22.41 -5.49
N PRO A 14 -2.56 23.55 -5.40
CA PRO A 14 -2.31 24.56 -4.38
C PRO A 14 -2.36 24.01 -2.94
N GLN A 15 -3.20 23.00 -2.68
CA GLN A 15 -3.27 22.34 -1.38
C GLN A 15 -1.97 21.60 -1.06
N VAL A 16 -1.42 20.86 -2.04
CA VAL A 16 -0.15 20.13 -1.89
C VAL A 16 1.01 21.10 -1.66
N GLY A 17 1.04 22.24 -2.34
CA GLY A 17 2.07 23.27 -2.14
C GLY A 17 2.01 23.95 -0.77
N LYS A 18 0.83 23.99 -0.14
CA LYS A 18 0.61 24.60 1.18
C LYS A 18 0.82 23.62 2.34
N GLU A 19 0.37 22.38 2.18
CA GLU A 19 0.32 21.37 3.25
C GLU A 19 1.50 20.38 3.18
N GLY A 20 2.03 20.13 1.98
CA GLY A 20 3.10 19.16 1.76
C GLY A 20 4.47 19.70 2.16
N LYS A 21 5.28 18.87 2.83
CA LYS A 21 6.70 19.18 3.05
C LYS A 21 7.43 19.19 1.72
N LYS A 22 8.24 20.22 1.49
CA LYS A 22 8.91 20.46 0.22
C LYS A 22 9.74 19.24 -0.22
N GLU A 23 10.44 18.63 0.71
CA GLU A 23 11.31 17.47 0.47
C GLU A 23 10.49 16.24 0.09
N ASP A 24 9.41 15.96 0.82
CA ASP A 24 8.52 14.83 0.53
C ASP A 24 7.83 14.99 -0.81
N VAL A 25 7.37 16.20 -1.13
CA VAL A 25 6.76 16.54 -2.42
C VAL A 25 7.75 16.30 -3.58
N VAL A 26 9.01 16.71 -3.42
CA VAL A 26 10.06 16.45 -4.43
C VAL A 26 10.33 14.96 -4.57
N MET A 27 10.38 14.21 -3.46
CA MET A 27 10.59 12.76 -3.49
C MET A 27 9.44 12.02 -4.20
N VAL A 28 8.19 12.37 -3.88
CA VAL A 28 7.01 11.80 -4.54
C VAL A 28 6.98 12.16 -6.02
N ALA A 29 7.31 13.40 -6.39
CA ALA A 29 7.37 13.81 -7.79
C ALA A 29 8.43 13.03 -8.59
N ASN A 30 9.62 12.82 -8.01
CA ASN A 30 10.67 12.00 -8.61
C ASN A 30 10.27 10.53 -8.76
N LEU A 31 9.54 9.99 -7.77
CA LEU A 31 8.99 8.64 -7.84
C LEU A 31 7.94 8.54 -8.97
N ALA A 32 7.01 9.49 -9.05
CA ALA A 32 6.02 9.56 -10.11
C ALA A 32 6.66 9.65 -11.50
N ARG A 33 7.71 10.47 -11.67
CA ARG A 33 8.49 10.55 -12.92
C ARG A 33 9.08 9.19 -13.32
N SER A 34 9.57 8.42 -12.35
CA SER A 34 10.11 7.07 -12.60
C SER A 34 9.02 6.08 -12.98
N CYS A 35 7.85 6.15 -12.34
CA CYS A 35 6.69 5.32 -12.69
C CYS A 35 6.11 5.63 -14.08
N LEU A 36 6.24 6.87 -14.54
CA LEU A 36 5.69 7.35 -15.81
C LEU A 36 6.67 7.27 -16.99
N ARG A 37 7.77 6.51 -16.86
CA ARG A 37 8.68 6.26 -17.99
C ARG A 37 7.92 5.64 -19.17
N LEU A 38 8.21 6.14 -20.39
CA LEU A 38 7.59 5.64 -21.63
C LEU A 38 7.92 4.16 -21.84
N ASN A 39 9.17 3.77 -21.58
CA ASN A 39 9.60 2.39 -21.59
C ASN A 39 9.19 1.69 -20.29
N GLY A 40 8.31 0.68 -20.41
CA GLY A 40 7.82 -0.08 -19.26
C GLY A 40 8.92 -0.81 -18.48
N LYS A 41 10.03 -1.17 -19.14
CA LYS A 41 11.17 -1.85 -18.50
C LYS A 41 12.00 -0.94 -17.58
N GLU A 42 11.86 0.37 -17.72
CA GLU A 42 12.51 1.37 -16.87
C GLU A 42 11.64 1.80 -15.69
N ARG A 43 10.39 1.33 -15.63
CA ARG A 43 9.49 1.63 -14.51
C ARG A 43 9.92 0.78 -13.31
N PRO A 44 9.93 1.36 -12.09
CA PRO A 44 10.25 0.60 -10.89
C PRO A 44 9.17 -0.48 -10.64
N PRO A 45 9.56 -1.64 -10.07
CA PRO A 45 8.60 -2.62 -9.59
C PRO A 45 7.78 -2.06 -8.42
N MET A 46 6.51 -2.48 -8.29
CA MET A 46 5.61 -1.97 -7.25
C MET A 46 6.17 -2.14 -5.82
N LYS A 47 6.92 -3.23 -5.56
CA LYS A 47 7.61 -3.43 -4.27
C LYS A 47 8.56 -2.29 -3.93
N GLU A 48 9.30 -1.77 -4.91
CA GLU A 48 10.20 -0.63 -4.72
C GLU A 48 9.41 0.66 -4.53
N VAL A 49 8.33 0.86 -5.30
CA VAL A 49 7.42 2.00 -5.14
C VAL A 49 6.86 2.05 -3.72
N THR A 50 6.36 0.93 -3.19
CA THR A 50 5.88 0.82 -1.81
C THR A 50 6.97 1.15 -0.81
N MET A 51 8.17 0.58 -0.96
CA MET A 51 9.31 0.84 -0.07
C MET A 51 9.72 2.33 -0.06
N VAL A 52 9.68 2.99 -1.22
CA VAL A 52 9.98 4.43 -1.30
C VAL A 52 8.89 5.23 -0.59
N LEU A 53 7.62 4.94 -0.83
CA LEU A 53 6.49 5.65 -0.19
C LEU A 53 6.49 5.47 1.33
N GLU A 54 6.77 4.27 1.83
CA GLU A 54 6.92 4.02 3.27
C GLU A 54 8.04 4.86 3.88
N ARG A 55 9.16 5.04 3.18
CA ARG A 55 10.27 5.88 3.65
C ARG A 55 9.88 7.36 3.67
N ILE A 56 9.15 7.84 2.67
CA ILE A 56 8.65 9.23 2.63
C ILE A 56 7.68 9.45 3.80
N GLN A 57 6.77 8.50 4.06
CA GLN A 57 5.83 8.60 5.18
C GLN A 57 6.54 8.56 6.55
N LYS A 58 7.61 7.77 6.68
CA LYS A 58 8.40 7.64 7.91
C LYS A 58 9.45 8.76 8.08
N SER A 59 9.64 9.66 7.11
CA SER A 59 10.64 10.74 7.18
C SER A 59 10.40 11.69 8.36
N GLU A 60 9.21 11.69 8.94
CA GLU A 60 8.87 12.39 10.19
C GLU A 60 9.47 11.76 11.47
N ASN A 61 10.05 10.56 11.40
CA ASN A 61 10.47 9.76 12.57
C ASN A 61 11.97 9.42 12.64
N LEU A 62 12.82 10.01 11.79
CA LEU A 62 14.24 9.63 11.70
C LEU A 62 15.16 10.23 12.79
N ILE A 63 14.63 11.02 13.74
CA ILE A 63 15.40 11.42 14.93
C ILE A 63 15.42 10.30 15.98
N VAL A 64 14.49 9.33 15.94
CA VAL A 64 14.30 8.37 17.05
C VAL A 64 14.74 6.92 16.72
N GLN A 65 14.96 6.57 15.44
CA GLN A 65 15.19 5.16 15.05
C GLN A 65 16.65 4.70 14.97
N ARG A 66 17.64 5.48 15.44
CA ARG A 66 19.05 5.03 15.36
C ARG A 66 19.47 4.09 16.50
N GLU A 67 18.65 3.86 17.53
CA GLU A 67 19.11 3.15 18.74
C GLU A 67 18.46 1.79 19.06
N ILE A 68 17.55 1.23 18.25
CA ILE A 68 16.92 -0.06 18.62
C ILE A 68 16.78 -1.01 17.42
N GLU A 69 17.87 -1.67 17.03
CA GLU A 69 17.79 -3.05 16.50
C GLU A 69 19.14 -3.78 16.66
N TYR A 70 19.60 -3.91 17.91
CA TYR A 70 20.54 -4.94 18.32
C TYR A 70 19.94 -5.62 19.55
N ASP A 71 19.76 -6.93 19.48
CA ASP A 71 19.35 -7.84 20.55
C ASP A 71 17.85 -8.04 20.82
N ARG A 72 17.24 -9.02 20.12
CA ARG A 72 16.70 -10.22 20.77
C ARG A 72 16.36 -11.29 19.71
N LYS A 73 17.21 -12.32 19.63
CA LYS A 73 16.87 -13.60 18.99
C LYS A 73 16.21 -14.54 20.02
N GLU A 74 15.17 -15.23 19.55
CA GLU A 74 14.74 -16.61 19.87
C GLU A 74 13.93 -16.95 21.16
N VAL A 75 12.80 -17.65 20.91
CA VAL A 75 12.31 -18.91 21.53
C VAL A 75 11.17 -18.92 22.59
N MET A 76 10.03 -19.46 22.12
CA MET A 76 9.09 -20.45 22.72
C MET A 76 7.97 -20.03 23.68
N GLY A 77 6.73 -20.52 23.41
CA GLY A 77 5.67 -20.48 24.43
C GLY A 77 4.18 -20.86 24.18
N ALA A 78 3.73 -21.44 23.05
CA ALA A 78 2.43 -22.16 22.86
C ALA A 78 1.09 -21.40 23.18
N PRO A 79 -0.12 -22.02 23.14
CA PRO A 79 -0.69 -23.10 22.28
C PRO A 79 -1.96 -22.62 21.52
N TRP A 80 -2.22 -23.13 20.30
CA TRP A 80 -3.37 -22.75 19.44
C TRP A 80 -4.57 -23.69 19.55
N ASP A 81 -4.76 -24.30 20.71
CA ASP A 81 -5.71 -25.39 20.87
C ASP A 81 -7.13 -24.84 21.12
N ALA A 82 -8.01 -24.93 20.11
CA ALA A 82 -9.39 -25.41 20.27
C ALA A 82 -10.09 -25.54 18.91
N THR A 83 -10.07 -26.78 18.43
CA THR A 83 -11.01 -27.42 17.50
C THR A 83 -12.38 -26.75 17.30
N SER A 84 -12.77 -26.57 16.04
CA SER A 84 -14.14 -26.84 15.59
C SER A 84 -14.07 -27.75 14.37
N THR A 85 -14.22 -29.04 14.64
CA THR A 85 -14.39 -30.09 13.64
C THR A 85 -15.71 -29.87 12.93
N SER A 86 -15.70 -29.69 11.61
CA SER A 86 -16.86 -30.05 10.79
C SER A 86 -16.40 -30.92 9.63
N THR A 87 -17.25 -31.91 9.40
CA THR A 87 -17.01 -33.22 8.84
C THR A 87 -16.46 -33.22 7.41
N ILE A 88 -15.42 -34.02 7.18
CA ILE A 88 -14.98 -34.46 5.86
C ILE A 88 -16.15 -35.13 5.13
N CYS A 89 -16.55 -34.59 3.98
CA CYS A 89 -17.15 -35.38 2.91
C CYS A 89 -16.46 -35.02 1.60
N SER A 90 -15.87 -36.03 1.00
CA SER A 90 -15.05 -35.98 -0.20
C SER A 90 -15.89 -36.18 -1.47
N PHE A 91 -15.23 -35.98 -2.63
CA PHE A 91 -15.60 -36.38 -3.99
C PHE A 91 -16.81 -35.67 -4.64
N GLY A 92 -16.58 -35.14 -5.85
CA GLY A 92 -17.43 -34.11 -6.46
C GLY A 92 -18.71 -34.59 -7.14
N ILE A 93 -19.51 -33.59 -7.55
CA ILE A 93 -20.36 -33.48 -8.74
C ILE A 93 -20.87 -32.02 -8.74
N SER A 94 -20.84 -31.37 -9.91
CA SER A 94 -21.42 -30.05 -10.16
C SER A 94 -22.91 -30.01 -9.84
N ALA A 95 -23.36 -28.98 -9.12
CA ALA A 95 -24.76 -28.58 -9.10
C ALA A 95 -24.84 -27.04 -9.09
N SER A 96 -25.61 -26.52 -10.04
CA SER A 96 -25.85 -25.12 -10.32
C SER A 96 -26.75 -24.42 -9.29
N SER A 97 -26.54 -23.11 -9.20
CA SER A 97 -27.54 -22.05 -8.96
C SER A 97 -28.11 -21.87 -7.55
N SER A 98 -27.95 -20.66 -7.01
CA SER A 98 -29.09 -19.88 -6.51
C SER A 98 -28.71 -18.40 -6.41
N LEU A 99 -29.30 -17.59 -7.28
CA LEU A 99 -29.31 -16.12 -7.24
C LEU A 99 -30.05 -15.65 -5.99
N HIS A 100 -29.43 -14.82 -5.15
CA HIS A 100 -30.19 -14.04 -4.19
C HIS A 100 -30.74 -12.79 -4.88
N GLU A 101 -32.00 -12.89 -5.29
CA GLU A 101 -32.81 -11.79 -5.81
C GLU A 101 -33.12 -10.77 -4.70
N LYS A 102 -32.98 -9.49 -5.03
CA LYS A 102 -33.54 -8.35 -4.28
C LYS A 102 -34.94 -8.05 -4.83
N PRO A 103 -35.95 -7.80 -3.98
CA PRO A 103 -37.07 -6.96 -4.39
C PRO A 103 -37.17 -5.66 -3.59
N LEU A 104 -37.72 -4.69 -4.32
CA LEU A 104 -37.79 -3.26 -4.06
C LEU A 104 -38.89 -2.88 -3.06
N LEU A 105 -38.81 -1.63 -2.62
CA LEU A 105 -39.67 -0.94 -1.66
C LEU A 105 -41.16 -0.97 -2.01
N HIS A 106 -42.02 -0.91 -0.98
CA HIS A 106 -43.20 -0.04 -1.06
C HIS A 106 -43.62 0.49 0.32
N THR A 107 -43.74 1.80 0.38
CA THR A 107 -44.36 2.63 1.42
C THR A 107 -45.88 2.54 1.30
N TYR A 108 -46.60 2.34 2.40
CA TYR A 108 -47.76 3.13 2.86
C TYR A 108 -48.27 2.56 4.18
#